data_AF-A0A2V6S329-F1
#
_entry.id   AF-A0A2V6S329-F1
#
_cell.length_a   1.000
_cell.length_b   1.000
_cell.length_c   1.000
_cell.angle_alpha   90.00
_cell.angle_beta   90.00
_cell.angle_gamma   90.00
#
_symmetry.space_group_name_H-M   'P 1'
#
loop_
_entity.id
_entity.type
_entity.pdbx_description
1 polymer ?
#
loop_
_entity_poly.entity_id
_entity_poly.type
_entity_poly.pdbx_seq_one_letter_code
_entity_poly.pdbx_strand_id
1 'polypeptide(L)' 'MLADAGATLVRPGDGVLKGVRRIAKRLSLVIEHRGREVVGRLECDEPSTLDAVEKVLRAHIDEPIQAIGDLDV' A
#
# COMPACT_ATOMS: atom_id res chain seq x y z
N MET A 1 -0.21 11.55 29.30
CA MET A 1 0.16 12.24 28.05
C MET A 1 -0.24 11.31 26.92
N LEU A 2 -1.45 11.48 26.39
CA LEU A 2 -1.96 10.67 25.27
C LEU A 2 -1.17 11.11 24.04
N ALA A 3 -0.33 10.23 23.52
CA ALA A 3 0.37 10.48 22.26
C ALA A 3 -0.69 10.49 21.16
N ASP A 4 -0.91 11.67 20.60
CA ASP A 4 -1.67 11.91 19.39
C ASP A 4 -1.09 10.98 18.31
N ALA A 5 -1.82 9.92 17.96
CA ALA A 5 -1.47 9.03 16.87
C ALA A 5 -1.77 9.76 15.56
N GLY A 6 -1.05 10.85 15.31
CA GLY A 6 -1.18 11.64 14.11
C GLY A 6 -0.84 10.76 12.92
N ALA A 7 -1.85 10.46 12.09
CA ALA A 7 -1.67 9.74 10.85
C ALA A 7 -0.53 10.41 10.06
N THR A 8 0.60 9.73 9.94
CA THR A 8 1.71 10.24 9.13
C THR A 8 1.29 10.06 7.68
N LEU A 9 0.88 11.18 7.06
CA LEU A 9 0.63 11.23 5.63
C LEU A 9 1.98 11.08 4.93
N VAL A 10 2.27 9.87 4.45
CA VAL A 10 3.38 9.64 3.54
C VAL A 10 3.01 10.36 2.24
N ARG A 11 3.86 11.31 1.83
CA ARG A 11 3.61 12.07 0.60
C ARG A 11 3.62 11.12 -0.61
N PRO A 12 2.76 11.33 -1.61
CA PRO A 12 2.84 10.62 -2.87
C PRO A 12 4.26 10.74 -3.45
N GLY A 13 4.86 9.63 -3.88
CA GLY A 13 6.15 9.61 -4.57
C GLY A 13 7.33 9.05 -3.77
N ASP A 14 7.26 9.05 -2.44
CA ASP A 14 8.37 8.57 -1.60
C ASP A 14 8.01 7.24 -0.92
N GLY A 15 8.59 6.13 -1.38
CA GLY A 15 8.49 4.83 -0.71
C GLY A 15 8.61 3.65 -1.66
N VAL A 16 9.13 2.53 -1.15
CA VAL A 16 9.27 1.26 -1.87
C VAL A 16 8.23 0.29 -1.34
N LEU A 17 7.45 -0.35 -2.22
CA LEU A 17 6.49 -1.36 -1.82
C LEU A 17 7.25 -2.64 -1.43
N LYS A 18 7.30 -2.98 -0.15
CA LYS A 18 8.02 -4.17 0.34
C LYS A 18 7.11 -5.38 0.51
N GLY A 19 5.80 -5.18 0.56
CA GLY A 19 4.89 -6.30 0.72
C GLY A 19 3.42 -5.96 0.58
N VAL A 20 2.65 -6.98 0.22
CA VAL A 20 1.20 -6.93 0.09
C VAL A 20 0.63 -8.14 0.82
N ARG A 21 -0.30 -7.91 1.76
CA ARG A 21 -0.97 -8.96 2.51
C ARG A 21 -2.47 -8.76 2.43
N ARG A 22 -3.19 -9.83 2.11
CA ARG A 22 -4.65 -9.83 2.15
C ARG A 22 -5.17 -10.17 3.54
N ILE A 23 -6.08 -9.35 4.05
CA ILE A 23 -6.76 -9.55 5.32
C ILE A 23 -8.25 -9.35 5.07
N ALA A 24 -8.99 -10.47 4.99
CA ALA A 24 -10.39 -10.50 4.61
C ALA A 24 -10.66 -9.75 3.29
N LYS A 25 -11.42 -8.65 3.33
CA LYS A 25 -11.79 -7.82 2.17
C LYS A 25 -10.88 -6.60 1.97
N ARG A 26 -9.65 -6.65 2.48
CA ARG A 26 -8.72 -5.51 2.48
C ARG A 26 -7.31 -5.97 2.15
N LEU A 27 -6.53 -5.07 1.57
CA LEU A 27 -5.09 -5.24 1.38
C LEU A 27 -4.33 -4.35 2.37
N SER A 28 -3.37 -4.96 3.04
CA SER A 28 -2.38 -4.28 3.85
C SER A 28 -1.09 -4.18 3.03
N LEU A 29 -0.60 -2.96 2.85
CA LEU A 29 0.60 -2.64 2.10
C LEU A 29 1.72 -2.32 3.08
N VAL A 30 2.89 -2.93 2.89
CA VAL A 30 4.10 -2.62 3.65
C VAL A 30 4.98 -1.75 2.77
N ILE A 31 5.30 -0.56 3.23
CA ILE A 31 6.01 0.46 2.49
C ILE A 31 7.25 0.83 3.28
N GLU A 32 8.43 0.73 2.68
CA GLU A 32 9.64 1.31 3.26
C GLU A 32 9.79 2.75 2.79
N HIS A 33 9.91 3.68 3.73
CA HIS A 33 10.13 5.10 3.46
C HIS A 33 11.18 5.65 4.42
N ARG A 34 12.31 6.14 3.87
CA ARG A 34 13.45 6.69 4.63
C ARG A 34 13.97 5.73 5.72
N GLY A 35 14.08 4.43 5.39
CA GLY A 35 14.53 3.38 6.30
C GLY A 35 13.54 3.04 7.43
N ARG A 36 12.28 3.50 7.33
CA ARG A 36 11.20 3.15 8.25
C ARG A 36 10.13 2.37 7.50
N GLU A 37 9.60 1.35 8.15
CA GLU A 37 8.43 0.63 7.66
C GLU A 37 7.16 1.40 8.02
N VAL A 38 6.29 1.58 7.03
CA VAL A 38 4.97 2.20 7.15
C VAL A 38 3.94 1.24 6.56
N VAL A 39 2.76 1.16 7.18
CA VAL A 39 1.68 0.28 6.73
C VAL A 39 0.55 1.10 6.12
N GLY A 40 0.30 0.88 4.83
CA GLY A 40 -0.87 1.38 4.11
C GLY A 40 -2.01 0.36 4.14
N ARG A 41 -3.25 0.84 3.98
CA ARG A 41 -4.44 -0.02 3.82
C ARG A 41 -5.19 0.38 2.57
N LEU A 42 -5.64 -0.61 1.83
CA LEU A 42 -6.45 -0.44 0.63
C LEU A 42 -7.71 -1.31 0.77
N GLU A 43 -8.85 -0.69 0.52
CA GLU A 43 -10.17 -1.32 0.53
C GLU A 43 -10.86 -0.96 -0.77
N CYS A 44 -11.53 -1.94 -1.37
CA CYS A 44 -12.34 -1.75 -2.57
C CYS A 44 -13.74 -2.25 -2.27
N ASP A 45 -14.75 -1.54 -2.76
CA ASP A 45 -16.16 -1.93 -2.56
C ASP A 45 -16.49 -3.22 -3.33
N GLU A 46 -15.83 -3.42 -4.48
CA GLU A 46 -16.03 -4.59 -5.33
C GLU A 46 -14.91 -5.64 -5.12
N PRO A 47 -15.24 -6.90 -4.73
CA PRO A 47 -14.25 -7.92 -4.41
C PRO A 47 -13.32 -8.31 -5.57
N SER A 48 -13.84 -8.34 -6.81
CA SER A 48 -13.06 -8.69 -8.00
C SER A 48 -11.99 -7.64 -8.33
N THR A 49 -12.28 -6.37 -8.05
CA THR A 49 -11.29 -5.28 -8.15
C THR A 49 -10.15 -5.49 -7.16
N LEU A 50 -10.45 -5.95 -5.95
CA LEU A 50 -9.42 -6.23 -4.94
C LEU A 50 -8.46 -7.34 -5.38
N ASP A 51 -8.95 -8.37 -6.07
CA ASP A 51 -8.12 -9.45 -6.63
C ASP A 51 -7.17 -8.93 -7.72
N ALA A 52 -7.69 -8.10 -8.64
CA ALA A 52 -6.91 -7.49 -9.71
C ALA A 52 -5.82 -6.57 -9.14
N VAL A 53 -6.19 -5.70 -8.20
CA VAL A 53 -5.26 -4.79 -7.52
C VAL A 53 -4.21 -5.56 -6.73
N GLU A 54 -4.58 -6.63 -6.00
CA GLU A 54 -3.62 -7.48 -5.30
C GLU A 54 -2.57 -8.05 -6.25
N LYS A 55 -3.00 -8.56 -7.41
CA LYS A 55 -2.10 -9.16 -8.41
C LYS A 55 -1.10 -8.13 -8.94
N VAL A 56 -1.57 -6.94 -9.29
CA VAL A 56 -0.70 -5.87 -9.79
C VAL A 56 0.29 -5.44 -8.71
N LEU A 57 -0.18 -5.13 -7.49
CA LEU A 57 0.70 -4.67 -6.40
C LEU A 57 1.76 -5.73 -6.04
N ARG A 58 1.42 -7.02 -6.09
CA ARG A 58 2.40 -8.10 -5.87
C ARG A 58 3.47 -8.18 -6.95
N ALA A 59 3.15 -7.80 -8.20
CA ALA A 59 4.11 -7.78 -9.29
C ALA A 59 5.17 -6.68 -9.13
N HIS A 60 4.84 -5.61 -8.41
CA HIS A 60 5.69 -4.44 -8.18
C HIS A 60 6.31 -4.41 -6.77
N ILE A 61 6.50 -5.58 -6.14
CA ILE A 61 7.25 -5.64 -4.87
C ILE A 61 8.71 -5.27 -5.15
N ASP A 62 9.31 -4.55 -4.21
CA ASP A 62 10.63 -3.93 -4.27
C ASP A 62 10.76 -2.79 -5.29
N GLU A 63 9.64 -2.34 -5.88
CA GLU A 63 9.60 -1.17 -6.74
C GLU A 63 9.14 0.09 -5.98
N PRO A 64 9.58 1.29 -6.40
CA PRO A 64 9.02 2.54 -5.92
C PRO A 64 7.51 2.59 -6.19
N ILE A 65 6.72 3.04 -5.21
CA ILE A 65 5.25 3.12 -5.38
C ILE A 65 4.86 4.02 -6.55
N GLN A 66 5.65 5.05 -6.85
CA GLN A 66 5.44 5.91 -8.03
C GLN A 66 5.53 5.15 -9.37
N ALA A 67 6.27 4.04 -9.42
CA ALA A 67 6.37 3.22 -10.63
C ALA A 67 5.08 2.43 -10.90
N ILE A 68 4.28 2.21 -9.85
CA ILE A 68 2.98 1.52 -9.93
C ILE A 68 1.93 2.40 -10.61
N GLY A 69 2.17 3.73 -10.71
CA GLY A 69 1.39 4.65 -11.54
C GLY A 69 -0.11 4.64 -11.22
N ASP A 70 -0.92 4.97 -12.24
CA ASP A 70 -2.36 4.77 -12.22
C ASP A 70 -2.66 3.31 -12.61
N LEU A 71 -3.40 2.59 -11.77
CA LEU A 71 -3.92 1.26 -12.10
C LEU A 71 -5.25 1.43 -12.83
N ASP A 72 -5.30 1.00 -14.09
CA ASP A 72 -6.55 0.75 -14.81
C ASP A 72 -6.95 -0.71 -14.52
N VAL A 73 -7.97 -0.92 -13.67
CA VAL A 73 -8.44 -2.23 -13.17
C VAL A 73 -9.90 -2.50 -13.47
#